data_AF-A0A7V4JTA4-F1
#
_entry.id   AF-A0A7V4JTA4-F1
#
_cell.length_a   1.000
_cell.length_b   1.000
_cell.length_c   1.000
_cell.angle_alpha   90.00
_cell.angle_beta   90.00
_cell.angle_gamma   90.00
#
_symmetry.space_group_name_H-M   'P 1'
#
loop_
_entity.id
_entity.type
_entity.pdbx_description
1 polymer ?
#
loop_
_entity_poly.entity_id
_entity_poly.type
_entity_poly.pdbx_seq_one_letter_code
_entity_poly.pdbx_strand_id
1 'polypeptide(L)'
;MVLAGQQFARSDATLRQHGYMALVEALGYADAIRFLTQISAGQGDYVEQQHHIVPDVSVDELYEQARQHWLDRQDRLRSAD
;
A
#
# COMPACT_ATOMS: atom_id res chain seq x y z
N MET A 1 5.28 -15.64 -19.49
CA MET A 1 6.03 -14.40 -19.75
C MET A 1 7.50 -14.79 -19.90
N VAL A 2 8.15 -14.49 -21.02
CA VAL A 2 9.51 -14.97 -21.31
C VAL A 2 10.51 -13.97 -20.75
N LEU A 3 11.31 -14.41 -19.78
CA LEU A 3 12.56 -13.74 -19.40
C LEU A 3 13.71 -14.68 -19.77
N ALA A 4 14.67 -14.17 -20.55
CA ALA A 4 15.93 -14.85 -20.89
C ALA A 4 15.82 -16.23 -21.59
N GLY A 5 14.85 -16.42 -22.49
CA GLY A 5 14.80 -17.63 -23.34
C GLY A 5 14.50 -18.94 -22.61
N GLN A 6 14.13 -18.88 -21.33
CA GLN A 6 13.73 -20.04 -20.53
C GLN A 6 12.20 -20.18 -20.57
N GLN A 7 11.72 -21.33 -21.03
CA GLN A 7 10.31 -21.68 -20.96
C GLN A 7 10.01 -22.26 -19.57
N PHE A 8 9.45 -21.45 -18.68
CA PHE A 8 9.04 -21.92 -17.37
C PHE A 8 7.87 -22.90 -17.47
N ALA A 9 7.99 -24.05 -16.79
CA ALA A 9 6.96 -25.09 -16.78
C ALA A 9 5.63 -24.64 -16.15
N ARG A 10 5.62 -23.51 -15.43
CA ARG A 10 4.45 -22.96 -14.76
C ARG A 10 4.35 -21.45 -15.00
N SER A 11 3.13 -20.93 -14.98
CA SER A 11 2.90 -19.49 -15.01
C SER A 11 3.37 -18.84 -13.70
N ASP A 12 3.69 -17.54 -13.73
CA ASP A 12 4.08 -16.80 -12.53
C ASP A 12 3.00 -16.82 -11.45
N ALA A 13 1.72 -16.80 -11.85
CA ALA A 13 0.59 -16.91 -10.93
C ALA A 13 0.59 -18.27 -10.21
N THR A 14 0.78 -19.36 -10.97
CA THR A 14 0.87 -20.71 -10.43
C THR A 14 2.11 -20.89 -9.55
N LEU A 15 3.23 -20.25 -9.90
CA LEU A 15 4.44 -20.28 -9.09
C LEU A 15 4.24 -19.54 -7.75
N ARG A 16 3.65 -18.34 -7.78
CA ARG A 16 3.32 -17.57 -6.58
C ARG A 16 2.34 -18.30 -5.66
N GLN A 17 1.30 -18.91 -6.23
CA GLN A 17 0.33 -19.68 -5.45
C GLN A 17 0.98 -20.85 -4.72
N HIS A 18 1.83 -21.63 -5.40
CA HIS A 18 2.54 -22.73 -4.75
C HIS A 18 3.52 -22.23 -3.67
N GLY A 19 4.27 -21.16 -3.94
CA GLY A 19 5.18 -20.58 -2.96
C GLY A 19 4.45 -20.08 -1.71
N TYR A 20 3.31 -19.41 -1.90
CA TYR A 20 2.48 -18.94 -0.78
C TYR A 20 1.96 -20.10 0.07
N MET A 21 1.45 -21.16 -0.56
CA MET A 21 0.96 -22.34 0.16
C MET A 21 2.07 -23.06 0.94
N ALA A 22 3.26 -23.21 0.35
CA ALA A 22 4.40 -23.80 1.04
C ALA A 22 4.82 -22.99 2.29
N LEU A 23 4.74 -21.65 2.21
CA LEU A 23 5.02 -20.78 3.36
C LEU A 23 3.95 -20.91 4.44
N VAL A 24 2.67 -20.97 4.06
CA VAL A 24 1.56 -21.18 5.00
C VAL A 24 1.67 -22.53 5.70
N GLU A 25 2.06 -23.57 4.99
CA GLU A 25 2.26 -24.91 5.56
C GLU A 25 3.41 -24.93 6.59
N ALA A 26 4.51 -24.22 6.30
CA ALA A 26 5.68 -24.20 7.17
C ALA A 26 5.53 -23.27 8.39
N LEU A 27 4.84 -22.14 8.24
CA LEU A 27 4.84 -21.03 9.21
C LEU A 27 3.46 -20.72 9.79
N GLY A 28 2.38 -21.20 9.16
CA GLY A 28 1.03 -20.69 9.39
C GLY A 28 0.81 -19.32 8.72
N TYR A 29 -0.46 -18.93 8.60
CA TYR A 29 -0.87 -17.74 7.85
C TYR A 29 -0.22 -16.44 8.34
N ALA A 30 -0.20 -16.21 9.64
CA ALA A 30 0.28 -14.96 10.22
C ALA A 30 1.78 -14.73 9.95
N ASP A 31 2.60 -15.75 10.23
CA ASP A 31 4.05 -15.67 10.05
C ASP A 31 4.45 -15.74 8.57
N ALA A 32 3.69 -16.45 7.73
CA ALA A 32 3.90 -16.43 6.28
C ALA A 32 3.70 -15.02 5.69
N ILE A 33 2.63 -14.32 6.08
CA ILE A 33 2.38 -12.94 5.64
C ILE A 33 3.48 -12.00 6.15
N ARG A 34 3.83 -12.07 7.44
CA ARG A 34 4.90 -11.26 8.03
C ARG A 34 6.26 -11.49 7.36
N PHE A 35 6.58 -12.75 7.03
CA PHE A 35 7.79 -13.08 6.30
C PHE A 35 7.78 -12.45 4.91
N LEU A 36 6.68 -12.60 4.17
CA LEU A 36 6.54 -12.04 2.83
C LEU A 36 6.69 -10.52 2.82
N THR A 37 6.15 -9.79 3.80
CA THR A 37 6.30 -8.33 3.87
C THR A 37 7.74 -7.89 4.18
N GLN A 38 8.54 -8.73 4.84
CA GLN A 38 9.95 -8.45 5.12
C GLN A 38 10.84 -8.67 3.88
N ILE A 39 10.52 -9.68 3.07
CA ILE A 39 11.32 -10.05 1.89
C ILE A 39 10.82 -9.42 0.60
N SER A 40 9.59 -8.94 0.56
CA SER A 40 9.10 -8.13 -0.55
C SER A 40 9.83 -6.79 -0.48
N ALA A 41 10.79 -6.57 -1.39
CA ALA A 41 11.20 -5.23 -1.73
C ALA A 41 9.91 -4.45 -2.05
N GLY A 42 9.60 -3.42 -1.28
CA GLY A 42 8.42 -2.59 -1.52
C GLY A 42 8.41 -2.23 -3.00
N GLN A 43 7.36 -2.62 -3.73
CA GLN A 43 7.19 -2.18 -5.10
C GLN A 43 6.78 -0.71 -5.03
N GLY A 44 7.79 0.14 -5.08
CA GLY A 44 7.68 1.59 -4.93
C GLY A 44 8.76 2.07 -3.99
N ASP A 45 9.58 3.00 -4.45
CA ASP A 45 10.27 3.89 -3.54
C ASP A 45 9.17 4.72 -2.86
N TYR A 46 8.65 4.21 -1.74
CA TYR A 46 7.57 4.86 -0.98
C TYR A 46 7.97 6.28 -0.59
N VAL A 47 9.27 6.54 -0.44
CA VAL A 47 9.82 7.86 -0.14
C VAL A 47 9.73 8.77 -1.37
N GLU A 48 10.12 8.29 -2.57
CA GLU A 48 9.94 9.06 -3.81
C GLU A 48 8.46 9.25 -4.19
N GLN A 49 7.62 8.22 -4.03
CA GLN A 49 6.19 8.33 -4.34
C GLN A 49 5.45 9.23 -3.36
N GLN A 50 5.85 9.27 -2.09
CA GLN A 50 5.32 10.24 -1.12
C GLN A 50 5.60 11.68 -1.57
N HIS A 51 6.79 11.96 -2.10
CA HIS A 51 7.13 13.29 -2.62
C HIS A 51 6.32 13.70 -3.87
N HIS A 52 5.75 12.75 -4.61
CA HIS A 52 4.91 13.04 -5.78
C HIS A 52 3.41 13.08 -5.47
N ILE A 53 2.97 12.45 -4.39
CA ILE A 53 1.56 12.36 -4.02
C ILE A 53 1.18 13.40 -2.97
N VAL A 54 2.11 13.77 -2.07
CA VAL A 54 1.87 14.78 -1.05
C VAL A 54 2.14 16.15 -1.67
N PRO A 55 1.13 17.03 -1.79
CA PRO A 55 1.35 18.38 -2.27
C PRO A 55 2.34 19.10 -1.33
N ASP A 56 3.15 19.99 -1.90
CA ASP A 56 4.07 20.86 -1.17
C ASP A 56 3.28 21.89 -0.34
N VAL A 57 2.65 21.40 0.72
CA VAL A 57 1.92 22.20 1.70
C VAL A 57 2.74 22.19 2.97
N SER A 58 2.94 23.37 3.54
CA SER A 58 3.52 23.47 4.87
C SER A 58 2.62 22.78 5.90
N VAL A 59 3.23 22.32 6.98
CA VAL A 59 2.49 21.74 8.12
C VAL A 59 1.44 22.74 8.63
N ASP A 60 1.77 24.02 8.67
CA ASP A 60 0.86 25.09 9.09
C ASP A 60 -0.36 25.22 8.17
N GLU A 61 -0.16 25.17 6.85
CA GLU A 61 -1.26 25.19 5.87
C GLU A 61 -2.15 23.96 5.98
N LEU A 62 -1.59 22.78 6.26
CA LEU A 62 -2.37 21.56 6.47
C LEU A 62 -3.27 21.66 7.70
N TYR A 63 -2.75 22.20 8.81
CA TYR A 63 -3.55 22.44 10.01
C TYR A 63 -4.65 23.47 9.78
N GLU A 64 -4.37 24.53 9.03
CA GLU A 64 -5.36 25.55 8.70
C GLU A 64 -6.47 24.99 7.80
N GLN A 65 -6.12 24.22 6.76
CA GLN A 65 -7.10 23.55 5.90
C GLN A 65 -7.98 22.57 6.68
N ALA A 66 -7.39 21.79 7.59
CA ALA A 66 -8.14 20.88 8.45
C ALA A 66 -9.14 21.67 9.32
N ARG A 67 -8.69 22.76 9.95
CA ARG A 67 -9.53 23.63 10.79
C ARG A 67 -10.72 24.18 10.01
N GLN A 68 -10.49 24.74 8.83
CA GLN A 68 -11.54 25.30 7.98
C GLN A 68 -12.56 24.23 7.58
N HIS A 69 -12.11 23.06 7.14
CA HIS A 69 -12.99 21.97 6.76
C HIS A 69 -13.89 21.49 7.92
N TRP A 70 -13.39 21.51 9.17
CA TRP A 70 -14.20 21.20 10.34
C TRP A 70 -15.24 22.28 10.65
N LEU A 71 -14.89 23.55 10.52
CA LEU A 71 -15.81 24.68 10.73
C LEU A 71 -16.92 24.70 9.66
N ASP A 72 -16.58 24.55 8.38
CA ASP A 72 -17.53 24.50 7.27
C ASP A 72 -18.49 23.31 7.38
N ARG A 73 -18.02 22.18 7.93
CA ARG A 73 -18.89 21.04 8.23
C ARG A 73 -19.87 21.38 9.34
N GLN A 74 -19.42 22.03 10.41
CA GLN A 74 -20.29 22.41 11.53
C GLN A 74 -21.34 23.43 11.11
N ASP A 75 -20.96 24.42 10.30
CA ASP A 75 -21.91 25.41 9.79
C ASP A 75 -22.95 24.81 8.84
N ARG A 76 -22.55 23.89 7.95
CA ARG A 76 -23.51 23.15 7.11
C ARG A 76 -24.50 22.32 7.92
N LEU A 77 -24.07 21.71 9.02
CA LEU A 77 -24.95 20.95 9.90
C LEU A 77 -25.90 21.88 10.68
N ARG A 78 -25.44 23.08 11.05
CA ARG A 78 -26.24 24.07 11.77
C ARG A 78 -27.23 24.84 10.89
N SER A 79 -26.98 24.96 9.59
CA SER A 79 -27.90 25.58 8.62
C SER A 79 -28.96 24.61 8.05
N ALA A 80 -28.90 23.33 8.42
CA ALA A 80 -29.83 22.29 7.97
C ALA A 80 -30.93 21.96 9.02
N ASP A 81 -30.82 22.54 10.23
CA ASP A 81 -31.83 22.56 11.30
C ASP A 81 -32.54 23.92 11.33
#